data_AF-U9UPE4-F1
#
_entry.id   AF-U9UPE4-F1
#
_cell.length_a   1.000
_cell.length_b   1.000
_cell.length_c   1.000
_cell.angle_alpha   90.00
_cell.angle_beta   90.00
_cell.angle_gamma   90.00
#
_symmetry.space_group_name_H-M   'P 1'
#
loop_
_entity.id
_entity.type
_entity.pdbx_description
1 polymer ?
#
loop_
_entity_poly.entity_id
_entity_poly.type
_entity_poly.pdbx_seq_one_letter_code
_entity_poly.pdbx_strand_id
1 'polypeptide(L)'
;MEGWTSGNSDIDSFIKDTMYNNARKRYYYVSRFLEWVPFDRFTDIKKIGEGGFAEVYSATWIDGKSTYEYSSYYGSWRKVNSNPEMKIALKRLNGSQTISDKYLNELKIHFYLSEEKEEGLGIYGLTKDPETKDFMMIIEFADRGNLRNILLNNFNNIMWKDKIYLLYHSLIDLRDLHKLGYLHKDFHSGNILQNKRDDYSIDSYISDFGLSGPANEQKSDGKVYGVMPYIAPEVLDGESYTSSSDIYSFGVVMAELSSGKPPFYNKKHNLNLALAI
;
A
#
# COMPACT_ATOMS: atom_id res chain seq x y z
N MET A 1 16.13 -14.16 16.37
CA MET A 1 15.25 -13.01 16.13
C MET A 1 13.84 -13.39 16.58
N GLU A 2 13.19 -12.52 17.33
CA GLU A 2 11.82 -12.68 17.84
C GLU A 2 10.84 -11.85 17.00
N GLY A 3 9.54 -11.93 17.31
CA GLY A 3 8.53 -11.10 16.63
C GLY A 3 8.04 -11.66 15.29
N TRP A 4 7.89 -12.99 15.17
CA TRP A 4 7.37 -13.62 13.94
C TRP A 4 6.19 -14.55 14.15
N THR A 5 5.80 -14.84 15.40
CA THR A 5 4.78 -15.86 15.70
C THR A 5 3.39 -15.24 15.78
N SER A 6 2.62 -15.37 14.70
CA SER A 6 1.24 -14.89 14.58
C SER A 6 0.18 -15.96 14.88
N GLY A 7 0.60 -17.23 14.97
CA GLY A 7 -0.31 -18.38 15.03
C GLY A 7 -0.85 -18.80 13.65
N ASN A 8 -0.33 -18.23 12.56
CA ASN A 8 -0.60 -18.65 11.18
C ASN A 8 0.73 -18.99 10.47
N SER A 9 0.86 -20.21 9.97
CA SER A 9 2.13 -20.71 9.40
C SER A 9 2.60 -19.94 8.17
N ASP A 10 1.68 -19.45 7.34
CA ASP A 10 2.02 -18.77 6.09
C ASP A 10 2.54 -17.36 6.36
N ILE A 11 1.91 -16.65 7.29
CA ILE A 11 2.39 -15.35 7.79
C ILE A 11 3.74 -15.51 8.49
N ASP A 12 3.85 -16.49 9.39
CA ASP A 12 5.08 -16.74 10.13
C ASP A 12 6.24 -17.09 9.18
N SER A 13 5.97 -17.88 8.14
CA SER A 13 6.94 -18.21 7.09
C SER A 13 7.35 -16.95 6.32
N PHE A 14 6.38 -16.15 5.89
CA PHE A 14 6.67 -14.94 5.13
C PHE A 14 7.49 -13.93 5.94
N ILE A 15 7.11 -13.67 7.20
CA ILE A 15 7.87 -12.81 8.12
C ILE A 15 9.32 -13.31 8.22
N LYS A 16 9.52 -14.61 8.50
CA LYS A 16 10.86 -15.20 8.55
C LYS A 16 11.65 -14.99 7.27
N ASP A 17 11.04 -15.19 6.11
CA ASP A 17 11.70 -15.00 4.82
C ASP A 17 12.19 -13.56 4.66
N THR A 18 11.38 -12.57 5.05
CA THR A 18 11.81 -11.15 5.02
C THR A 18 13.00 -10.89 5.93
N MET A 19 13.05 -11.53 7.10
CA MET A 19 14.14 -11.41 8.07
C MET A 19 15.43 -12.05 7.56
N TYR A 20 15.37 -13.28 7.05
CA TYR A 20 16.53 -14.02 6.58
C TYR A 20 17.13 -13.43 5.31
N ASN A 21 16.30 -12.97 4.37
CA ASN A 21 16.76 -12.34 3.14
C ASN A 21 17.51 -11.03 3.44
N ASN A 22 17.01 -10.21 4.37
CA ASN A 22 17.69 -8.97 4.75
C ASN A 22 18.95 -9.20 5.58
N ALA A 23 18.95 -10.17 6.50
CA ALA A 23 20.13 -10.53 7.27
C ALA A 23 21.32 -10.97 6.36
N ARG A 24 21.04 -11.53 5.18
CA ARG A 24 22.05 -11.93 4.20
C ARG A 24 22.70 -10.76 3.45
N LYS A 25 22.09 -9.58 3.43
CA LYS A 25 22.62 -8.38 2.74
C LYS A 25 23.86 -7.77 3.42
N ARG A 26 24.41 -8.39 4.49
CA ARG A 26 25.67 -8.05 5.19
C ARG A 26 25.76 -6.61 5.72
N TYR A 27 24.63 -5.96 6.01
CA TYR A 27 24.64 -4.70 6.75
C TYR A 27 24.82 -4.96 8.24
N TYR A 28 25.55 -4.10 8.96
CA TYR A 28 25.69 -4.20 10.42
C TYR A 28 24.36 -3.95 11.16
N TYR A 29 23.43 -3.25 10.52
CA TYR A 29 22.08 -2.97 11.00
C TYR A 29 21.06 -3.37 9.95
N VAL A 30 19.97 -3.99 10.37
CA VAL A 30 18.82 -4.32 9.52
C VAL A 30 17.57 -3.68 10.09
N SER A 31 16.85 -2.96 9.24
CA SER A 31 15.63 -2.23 9.60
C SER A 31 14.44 -2.48 8.65
N ARG A 32 14.56 -3.40 7.69
CA ARG A 32 13.58 -3.58 6.59
C ARG A 32 12.98 -4.99 6.54
N PHE A 33 12.62 -5.57 7.68
CA PHE A 33 11.82 -6.79 7.69
C PHE A 33 10.52 -6.59 8.46
N LEU A 34 9.57 -7.48 8.22
CA LEU A 34 8.25 -7.45 8.84
C LEU A 34 8.32 -7.99 10.27
N GLU A 35 7.53 -7.41 11.16
CA GLU A 35 7.39 -7.90 12.53
C GLU A 35 5.93 -8.27 12.83
N TRP A 36 5.74 -9.33 13.61
CA TRP A 36 4.49 -9.59 14.30
C TRP A 36 4.43 -8.78 15.59
N VAL A 37 3.47 -7.86 15.67
CA VAL A 37 3.32 -6.95 16.81
C VAL A 37 2.03 -7.26 17.56
N PRO A 38 2.09 -7.52 18.88
CA PRO A 38 0.89 -7.66 19.70
C PRO A 38 0.00 -6.42 19.64
N PHE A 39 -1.32 -6.61 19.56
CA PHE A 39 -2.25 -5.50 19.32
C PHE A 39 -2.30 -4.46 20.46
N ASP A 40 -1.98 -4.88 21.69
CA ASP A 40 -1.91 -4.01 22.87
C ASP A 40 -0.74 -3.01 22.84
N ARG A 41 0.13 -3.09 21.82
CA ARG A 41 1.17 -2.10 21.51
C ARG A 41 0.67 -0.93 20.66
N PHE A 42 -0.63 -0.89 20.34
CA PHE A 42 -1.24 0.22 19.61
C PHE A 42 -2.22 0.99 20.49
N THR A 43 -2.06 2.32 20.54
CA THR A 43 -2.94 3.25 21.25
C THR A 43 -3.52 4.30 20.29
N ASP A 44 -4.44 5.14 20.77
CA ASP A 44 -5.07 6.22 19.99
C ASP A 44 -5.67 5.78 18.64
N ILE A 45 -6.21 4.56 18.62
CA ILE A 45 -6.74 3.92 17.41
C ILE A 45 -8.00 4.68 16.94
N LYS A 46 -7.96 5.21 15.72
CA LYS A 46 -9.08 5.97 15.12
C LYS A 46 -9.28 5.53 13.68
N LYS A 47 -10.52 5.20 13.30
CA LYS A 47 -10.86 4.89 11.91
C LYS A 47 -10.71 6.15 11.06
N ILE A 48 -9.93 6.06 9.99
CA ILE A 48 -9.63 7.17 9.06
C ILE A 48 -10.10 6.90 7.63
N GLY A 49 -10.48 5.66 7.33
CA GLY A 49 -11.00 5.29 6.01
C GLY A 49 -11.70 3.94 6.03
N GLU A 50 -12.63 3.77 5.09
CA GLU A 50 -13.30 2.51 4.81
C GLU A 50 -13.50 2.41 3.29
N GLY A 51 -12.99 1.33 2.72
CA GLY A 51 -13.20 0.97 1.32
C GLY A 51 -13.99 -0.34 1.21
N GLY A 52 -14.19 -0.82 -0.01
CA GLY A 52 -14.96 -2.04 -0.25
C GLY A 52 -14.34 -3.32 0.32
N PHE A 53 -13.03 -3.32 0.60
CA PHE A 53 -12.29 -4.52 1.00
C PHE A 53 -11.48 -4.37 2.30
N ALA A 54 -11.34 -3.15 2.82
CA ALA A 54 -10.51 -2.88 3.98
C ALA A 54 -10.98 -1.65 4.75
N GLU A 55 -10.72 -1.65 6.05
CA GLU A 55 -10.81 -0.48 6.89
C GLU A 55 -9.41 -0.02 7.29
N VAL A 56 -9.21 1.29 7.35
CA VAL A 56 -7.93 1.88 7.71
C VAL A 56 -8.09 2.70 8.97
N TYR A 57 -7.18 2.49 9.90
CA TYR A 57 -7.11 3.17 11.18
C TYR A 57 -5.77 3.90 11.30
N SER A 58 -5.74 5.08 11.91
CA SER A 58 -4.50 5.62 12.47
C SER A 58 -4.30 5.09 13.87
N ALA A 59 -3.06 4.82 14.28
CA ALA A 59 -2.73 4.47 15.66
C ALA A 59 -1.33 4.98 16.04
N THR A 60 -1.06 5.02 17.34
CA THR A 60 0.27 5.24 17.90
C THR A 60 0.85 3.88 18.27
N TRP A 61 1.99 3.52 17.68
CA TRP A 61 2.75 2.33 18.05
C TRP A 61 3.79 2.70 19.10
N ILE A 62 3.58 2.24 20.34
CA ILE A 62 4.35 2.70 21.50
C ILE A 62 5.78 2.16 21.58
N ASP A 63 6.10 1.09 20.87
CA ASP A 63 7.50 0.61 20.74
C ASP A 63 8.26 1.27 19.59
N GLY A 64 7.53 1.90 18.67
CA GLY A 64 8.06 2.32 17.38
C GLY A 64 8.59 1.14 16.54
N LYS A 65 9.22 1.49 15.42
CA LYS A 65 9.81 0.50 14.52
C LYS A 65 11.10 -0.07 15.11
N SER A 66 11.18 -1.41 15.14
CA SER A 66 12.35 -2.15 15.59
C SER A 66 13.53 -2.05 14.62
N THR A 67 14.75 -1.93 15.15
CA THR A 67 15.98 -2.22 14.39
C THR A 67 16.67 -3.44 14.96
N TYR A 68 17.48 -4.11 14.15
CA TYR A 68 18.21 -5.28 14.58
C TYR A 68 19.69 -5.11 14.28
N GLU A 69 20.51 -5.47 15.25
CA GLU A 69 21.96 -5.40 15.17
C GLU A 69 22.53 -6.81 15.32
N TYR A 70 23.52 -7.15 14.48
CA TYR A 70 24.21 -8.42 14.59
C TYR A 70 25.28 -8.35 15.69
N SER A 71 25.12 -9.13 16.75
CA SER A 71 26.16 -9.28 17.75
C SER A 71 27.15 -10.36 17.33
N SER A 72 28.37 -9.97 16.98
CA SER A 72 29.46 -10.90 16.70
C SER A 72 29.84 -11.76 17.92
N TYR A 73 29.62 -11.25 19.13
CA TYR A 73 29.89 -11.95 20.38
C TYR A 73 28.93 -13.12 20.62
N TYR A 74 27.63 -12.93 20.39
CA TYR A 74 26.61 -13.98 20.57
C TYR A 74 26.33 -14.79 19.29
N GLY A 75 26.85 -14.36 18.14
CA GLY A 75 26.54 -14.96 16.84
C GLY A 75 25.07 -14.81 16.45
N SER A 76 24.39 -13.78 16.96
CA SER A 76 22.94 -13.63 16.82
C SER A 76 22.51 -12.17 16.64
N TRP A 77 21.42 -11.97 15.91
CA TRP A 77 20.74 -10.67 15.80
C TRP A 77 19.96 -10.35 17.06
N ARG A 78 20.16 -9.15 17.62
CA ARG A 78 19.39 -8.62 18.75
C ARG A 78 18.48 -7.49 18.28
N LYS A 79 17.27 -7.43 18.85
CA LYS A 79 16.36 -6.30 18.68
C LYS A 79 16.93 -5.10 19.46
N VAL A 80 16.99 -3.95 18.80
CA VAL A 80 17.38 -2.68 19.37
C VAL A 80 16.21 -1.73 19.13
N ASN A 81 15.61 -1.23 20.21
CA ASN A 81 14.55 -0.23 20.08
C ASN A 81 15.25 1.10 19.76
N SER A 82 14.99 1.62 18.56
CA SER A 82 15.71 2.78 18.02
C SER A 82 14.84 4.00 17.83
N ASN A 83 13.52 3.86 17.82
CA ASN A 83 12.61 4.99 17.61
C ASN A 83 11.64 5.18 18.78
N PRO A 84 11.29 6.44 19.10
CA PRO A 84 10.19 6.74 20.02
C PRO A 84 8.85 6.27 19.42
N GLU A 85 7.78 6.46 20.19
CA GLU A 85 6.41 6.24 19.75
C GLU A 85 6.20 6.78 18.33
N MET A 86 5.61 5.96 17.46
CA MET A 86 5.46 6.28 16.04
C MET A 86 3.99 6.23 15.63
N LYS A 87 3.56 7.24 14.87
CA LYS A 87 2.24 7.21 14.25
C LYS A 87 2.26 6.29 13.02
N ILE A 88 1.30 5.37 12.95
CA ILE A 88 1.19 4.38 11.88
C ILE A 88 -0.25 4.29 11.34
N ALA A 89 -0.40 3.61 10.22
CA ALA A 89 -1.70 3.17 9.70
C ALA A 89 -1.87 1.66 9.91
N LEU A 90 -3.00 1.25 10.49
CA LEU A 90 -3.43 -0.14 10.54
C LEU A 90 -4.47 -0.37 9.44
N LYS A 91 -4.13 -1.16 8.42
CA LYS A 91 -5.07 -1.57 7.38
C LYS A 91 -5.63 -2.94 7.74
N ARG A 92 -6.89 -3.00 8.17
CA ARG A 92 -7.59 -4.25 8.47
C ARG A 92 -8.04 -4.92 7.18
N LEU A 93 -7.69 -6.19 7.04
CA LEU A 93 -8.10 -7.05 5.95
C LEU A 93 -9.40 -7.76 6.38
N ASN A 94 -10.55 -7.21 6.03
CA ASN A 94 -11.85 -7.68 6.55
C ASN A 94 -12.12 -9.15 6.13
N GLY A 95 -12.49 -10.01 7.09
CA GLY A 95 -12.77 -11.42 6.81
C GLY A 95 -11.50 -12.24 6.55
N SER A 96 -10.38 -11.85 7.17
CA SER A 96 -9.08 -12.53 7.05
C SER A 96 -8.80 -13.48 8.21
N GLN A 97 -9.84 -13.91 8.95
CA GLN A 97 -9.67 -14.90 10.04
C GLN A 97 -8.98 -16.17 9.54
N THR A 98 -9.22 -16.54 8.27
CA THR A 98 -8.40 -17.47 7.49
C THR A 98 -7.69 -16.68 6.40
N ILE A 99 -6.35 -16.69 6.40
CA ILE A 99 -5.60 -15.99 5.36
C ILE A 99 -5.88 -16.64 4.00
N SER A 100 -6.18 -15.82 3.00
CA SER A 100 -6.34 -16.26 1.62
C SER A 100 -5.11 -15.85 0.82
N ASP A 101 -4.87 -16.51 -0.31
CA ASP A 101 -3.78 -16.14 -1.23
C ASP A 101 -3.85 -14.66 -1.65
N LYS A 102 -5.07 -14.12 -1.76
CA LYS A 102 -5.31 -12.70 -2.06
C LYS A 102 -4.66 -11.79 -1.02
N TYR A 103 -4.84 -12.08 0.28
CA TYR A 103 -4.27 -11.26 1.36
C TYR A 103 -2.76 -11.41 1.45
N LEU A 104 -2.26 -12.64 1.27
CA LEU A 104 -0.83 -12.88 1.26
C LEU A 104 -0.14 -12.17 0.07
N ASN A 105 -0.81 -12.12 -1.09
CA ASN A 105 -0.33 -11.39 -2.26
C ASN A 105 -0.30 -9.88 -2.04
N GLU A 106 -1.35 -9.29 -1.47
CA GLU A 106 -1.34 -7.86 -1.12
C GLU A 106 -0.18 -7.51 -0.18
N LEU A 107 0.04 -8.33 0.85
CA LEU A 107 1.14 -8.18 1.79
C LEU A 107 2.51 -8.27 1.08
N LYS A 108 2.68 -9.27 0.21
CA LYS A 108 3.91 -9.49 -0.58
C LYS A 108 4.20 -8.31 -1.51
N ILE A 109 3.21 -7.86 -2.27
CA ILE A 109 3.35 -6.73 -3.19
C ILE A 109 3.81 -5.49 -2.44
N HIS A 110 3.15 -5.16 -1.32
CA HIS A 110 3.50 -4.00 -0.52
C HIS A 110 4.94 -4.10 0.01
N PHE A 111 5.32 -5.27 0.54
CA PHE A 111 6.68 -5.51 1.03
C PHE A 111 7.73 -5.35 -0.07
N TYR A 112 7.56 -5.99 -1.23
CA TYR A 112 8.54 -5.92 -2.31
C TYR A 112 8.68 -4.51 -2.89
N LEU A 113 7.57 -3.78 -3.07
CA LEU A 113 7.62 -2.38 -3.50
C LEU A 113 8.31 -1.47 -2.47
N SER A 114 8.13 -1.74 -1.17
CA SER A 114 8.84 -1.02 -0.10
C SER A 114 10.32 -1.39 0.01
N GLU A 115 10.74 -2.56 -0.47
CA GLU A 115 12.14 -3.01 -0.45
C GLU A 115 12.96 -2.49 -1.64
N GLU A 116 12.37 -2.48 -2.83
CA GLU A 116 13.04 -2.04 -4.07
C GLU A 116 13.43 -0.55 -4.02
N LYS A 117 12.73 0.25 -3.22
CA LYS A 117 12.97 1.68 -3.06
C LYS A 117 13.31 2.02 -1.62
N GLU A 118 14.27 2.93 -1.43
CA GLU A 118 14.41 3.61 -0.13
C GLU A 118 13.21 4.54 0.17
N GLU A 119 12.39 4.82 -0.85
CA GLU A 119 11.29 5.80 -0.86
C GLU A 119 9.94 5.13 -1.21
N GLY A 120 9.74 3.84 -0.90
CA GLY A 120 8.41 3.20 -0.98
C GLY A 120 7.59 3.44 0.28
N LEU A 121 6.27 3.30 0.22
CA LEU A 121 5.43 3.37 1.42
C LEU A 121 5.81 2.23 2.36
N GLY A 122 6.28 2.58 3.56
CA GLY A 122 6.82 1.60 4.48
C GLY A 122 5.76 0.59 4.95
N ILE A 123 6.12 -0.68 4.98
CA ILE A 123 5.41 -1.70 5.74
C ILE A 123 6.31 -2.21 6.86
N TYR A 124 5.76 -2.27 8.07
CA TYR A 124 6.53 -2.61 9.27
C TYR A 124 6.21 -4.00 9.79
N GLY A 125 5.02 -4.53 9.46
CA GLY A 125 4.61 -5.80 10.04
C GLY A 125 3.13 -6.07 9.95
N LEU A 126 2.70 -6.98 10.81
CA LEU A 126 1.30 -7.37 10.98
C LEU A 126 0.91 -7.42 12.46
N THR A 127 -0.38 -7.26 12.69
CA THR A 127 -1.03 -7.53 13.98
C THR A 127 -2.37 -8.23 13.77
N LYS A 128 -3.09 -8.53 14.86
CA LYS A 128 -4.41 -9.13 14.83
C LYS A 128 -5.38 -8.33 15.68
N ASP A 129 -6.51 -7.96 15.08
CA ASP A 129 -7.62 -7.37 15.82
C ASP A 129 -8.13 -8.38 16.87
N PRO A 130 -8.12 -8.04 18.18
CA PRO A 130 -8.55 -8.96 19.23
C PRO A 130 -10.05 -9.23 19.21
N GLU A 131 -10.86 -8.33 18.65
CA GLU A 131 -12.31 -8.46 18.55
C GLU A 131 -12.71 -9.24 17.30
N THR A 132 -12.29 -8.79 16.11
CA THR A 132 -12.73 -9.41 14.85
C THR A 132 -11.90 -10.63 14.44
N LYS A 133 -10.72 -10.79 15.05
CA LYS A 133 -9.70 -11.79 14.69
C LYS A 133 -9.14 -11.62 13.28
N ASP A 134 -9.40 -10.49 12.62
CA ASP A 134 -8.80 -10.17 11.32
C ASP A 134 -7.34 -9.75 11.49
N PHE A 135 -6.53 -10.08 10.48
CA PHE A 135 -5.19 -9.53 10.37
C PHE A 135 -5.23 -8.08 9.94
N MET A 136 -4.26 -7.31 10.44
CA MET A 136 -4.05 -5.92 10.06
C MET A 136 -2.59 -5.72 9.65
N MET A 137 -2.39 -5.03 8.52
CA MET A 137 -1.07 -4.59 8.10
C MET A 137 -0.69 -3.33 8.86
N ILE A 138 0.56 -3.26 9.32
CA ILE A 138 1.15 -2.09 9.96
C ILE A 138 1.94 -1.34 8.89
N ILE A 139 1.42 -0.20 8.46
CA ILE A 139 1.92 0.58 7.32
C ILE A 139 2.32 1.97 7.80
N GLU A 140 3.26 2.58 7.11
CA GLU A 140 3.58 3.99 7.24
C GLU A 140 2.33 4.87 7.13
N PHE A 141 2.20 5.83 8.05
CA PHE A 141 1.08 6.77 8.03
C PHE A 141 1.32 7.85 6.98
N ALA A 142 0.44 7.93 5.97
CA ALA A 142 0.44 8.98 4.96
C ALA A 142 -0.10 10.31 5.53
N ASP A 143 0.78 11.20 5.99
CA ASP A 143 0.43 12.40 6.74
C ASP A 143 -0.35 13.45 5.95
N ARG A 144 -0.22 13.45 4.62
CA ARG A 144 -0.99 14.31 3.71
C ARG A 144 -2.25 13.63 3.16
N GLY A 145 -2.44 12.34 3.41
CA GLY A 145 -3.56 11.55 2.90
C GLY A 145 -3.44 11.25 1.39
N ASN A 146 -4.58 11.03 0.73
CA ASN A 146 -4.62 10.66 -0.70
C ASN A 146 -4.67 11.87 -1.65
N LEU A 147 -4.16 11.68 -2.86
CA LEU A 147 -4.08 12.72 -3.89
C LEU A 147 -5.46 13.29 -4.25
N ARG A 148 -6.52 12.47 -4.28
CA ARG A 148 -7.88 12.96 -4.57
C ARG A 148 -8.30 14.08 -3.62
N ASN A 149 -8.14 13.87 -2.32
CA ASN A 149 -8.46 14.87 -1.30
C ASN A 149 -7.55 16.09 -1.38
N ILE A 150 -6.27 15.90 -1.74
CA ILE A 150 -5.31 16.98 -1.91
C ILE A 150 -5.69 17.87 -3.11
N LEU A 151 -6.11 17.29 -4.22
CA LEU A 151 -6.59 18.02 -5.39
C LEU A 151 -7.88 18.78 -5.07
N LEU A 152 -8.84 18.15 -4.39
CA LEU A 152 -10.09 18.81 -4.01
C LEU A 152 -9.88 20.06 -3.15
N ASN A 153 -8.92 20.03 -2.22
CA ASN A 153 -8.75 21.11 -1.24
C ASN A 153 -7.64 22.11 -1.59
N ASN A 154 -6.65 21.72 -2.40
CA ASN A 154 -5.41 22.47 -2.53
C ASN A 154 -4.85 22.54 -3.96
N PHE A 155 -5.62 22.17 -4.98
CA PHE A 155 -5.16 22.11 -6.38
C PHE A 155 -4.41 23.36 -6.86
N ASN A 156 -4.93 24.56 -6.56
CA ASN A 156 -4.34 25.83 -7.01
C ASN A 156 -2.94 26.10 -6.43
N ASN A 157 -2.57 25.40 -5.35
CA ASN A 157 -1.29 25.57 -4.67
C ASN A 157 -0.24 24.53 -5.08
N ILE A 158 -0.58 23.58 -5.96
CA ILE A 158 0.34 22.54 -6.43
C ILE A 158 1.06 23.03 -7.70
N MET A 159 2.37 23.22 -7.62
CA MET A 159 3.15 23.67 -8.78
C MET A 159 3.26 22.55 -9.84
N TRP A 160 3.40 22.93 -11.10
CA TRP A 160 3.59 21.97 -12.21
C TRP A 160 4.79 21.04 -12.00
N LYS A 161 5.88 21.55 -11.41
CA LYS A 161 7.03 20.70 -11.07
C LYS A 161 6.66 19.57 -10.10
N ASP A 162 5.82 19.84 -9.11
CA ASP A 162 5.41 18.86 -8.09
C ASP A 162 4.44 17.85 -8.70
N LYS A 163 3.58 18.30 -9.62
CA LYS A 163 2.71 17.44 -10.41
C LYS A 163 3.52 16.44 -11.25
N ILE A 164 4.55 16.92 -11.95
CA ILE A 164 5.43 16.06 -12.76
C ILE A 164 6.19 15.07 -11.87
N TYR A 165 6.68 15.52 -10.71
CA TYR A 165 7.40 14.67 -9.76
C TYR A 165 6.50 13.55 -9.21
N LEU A 166 5.25 13.87 -8.86
CA LEU A 166 4.25 12.90 -8.45
C LEU A 166 4.01 11.83 -9.54
N LEU A 167 3.80 12.28 -10.78
CA LEU A 167 3.56 11.38 -11.91
C LEU A 167 4.76 10.48 -12.19
N TYR A 168 5.97 11.03 -12.10
CA TYR A 168 7.21 10.30 -12.24
C TYR A 168 7.32 9.17 -11.20
N HIS A 169 7.12 9.48 -9.92
CA HIS A 169 7.18 8.48 -8.84
C HIS A 169 6.11 7.40 -8.96
N SER A 170 4.87 7.81 -9.30
CA SER A 170 3.77 6.88 -9.55
C SER A 170 4.07 5.94 -10.72
N LEU A 171 4.70 6.42 -11.80
CA LEU A 171 5.13 5.56 -12.92
C LEU A 171 6.21 4.57 -12.51
N ILE A 172 7.13 4.99 -11.64
CA ILE A 172 8.16 4.07 -11.14
C ILE A 172 7.49 2.96 -10.31
N ASP A 173 6.56 3.30 -9.40
CA ASP A 173 5.80 2.30 -8.63
C ASP A 173 5.03 1.33 -9.54
N LEU A 174 4.29 1.83 -10.55
CA LEU A 174 3.58 0.99 -11.51
C LEU A 174 4.54 0.09 -12.30
N ARG A 175 5.67 0.64 -12.76
CA ARG A 175 6.70 -0.13 -13.48
C ARG A 175 7.23 -1.27 -12.63
N ASP A 176 7.51 -1.02 -11.35
CA ASP A 176 8.08 -2.01 -10.46
C ASP A 176 7.03 -3.08 -10.10
N LEU A 177 5.77 -2.70 -9.91
CA LEU A 177 4.64 -3.64 -9.79
C LEU A 177 4.51 -4.54 -11.02
N HIS A 178 4.58 -3.97 -12.23
CA HIS A 178 4.50 -4.71 -13.49
C HIS A 178 5.71 -5.65 -13.69
N LYS A 179 6.91 -5.23 -13.29
CA LYS A 179 8.12 -6.08 -13.32
C LYS A 179 8.01 -7.29 -12.38
N LEU A 180 7.32 -7.13 -11.24
CA LEU A 180 7.00 -8.24 -10.34
C LEU A 180 5.91 -9.16 -10.92
N GLY A 181 5.34 -8.83 -12.09
CA GLY A 181 4.31 -9.62 -12.76
C GLY A 181 2.90 -9.35 -12.26
N TYR A 182 2.68 -8.27 -11.52
CA TYR A 182 1.37 -7.90 -10.98
C TYR A 182 0.76 -6.73 -11.74
N LEU A 183 -0.57 -6.65 -11.74
CA LEU A 183 -1.34 -5.49 -12.19
C LEU A 183 -2.01 -4.81 -11.00
N HIS A 184 -2.16 -3.49 -11.06
CA HIS A 184 -2.83 -2.74 -9.99
C HIS A 184 -4.35 -2.95 -10.02
N LYS A 185 -4.96 -2.83 -11.21
CA LYS A 185 -6.42 -2.98 -11.50
C LYS A 185 -7.34 -1.92 -10.90
N ASP A 186 -6.88 -1.17 -9.91
CA ASP A 186 -7.63 -0.06 -9.29
C ASP A 186 -6.78 1.21 -9.12
N PHE A 187 -5.99 1.55 -10.13
CA PHE A 187 -5.10 2.71 -10.05
C PHE A 187 -5.87 4.02 -10.23
N HIS A 188 -5.91 4.86 -9.20
CA HIS A 188 -6.60 6.16 -9.26
C HIS A 188 -6.07 7.14 -8.20
N SER A 189 -6.45 8.42 -8.28
CA SER A 189 -5.99 9.46 -7.33
C SER A 189 -6.29 9.18 -5.86
N GLY A 190 -7.35 8.43 -5.55
CA GLY A 190 -7.64 7.99 -4.17
C GLY A 190 -6.66 6.95 -3.60
N ASN A 191 -5.90 6.26 -4.45
CA ASN A 191 -4.95 5.18 -4.09
C ASN A 191 -3.50 5.65 -4.21
N ILE A 192 -3.28 6.95 -4.47
CA ILE A 192 -1.96 7.59 -4.40
C ILE A 192 -1.90 8.34 -3.08
N LEU A 193 -1.03 7.90 -2.17
CA LEU A 193 -0.81 8.52 -0.86
C LEU A 193 0.40 9.45 -0.91
N GLN A 194 0.42 10.46 -0.04
CA GLN A 194 1.54 11.39 0.05
C GLN A 194 2.04 11.56 1.47
N ASN A 195 3.37 11.68 1.59
CA ASN A 195 4.06 12.12 2.81
C ASN A 195 4.84 13.40 2.57
N LYS A 196 4.90 14.24 3.60
CA LYS A 196 5.89 15.32 3.64
C LYS A 196 7.26 14.74 4.02
N ARG A 197 8.23 14.81 3.11
CA ARG A 197 9.61 14.38 3.38
C ARG A 197 10.39 15.46 4.14
N ASP A 198 10.24 16.72 3.70
CA ASP A 198 10.74 17.91 4.39
C ASP A 198 9.87 19.12 4.04
N ASP A 199 10.28 20.34 4.44
CA ASP A 199 9.55 21.57 4.15
C ASP A 199 9.36 21.88 2.65
N TYR A 200 10.08 21.19 1.77
CA TYR A 200 10.16 21.49 0.34
C TYR A 200 9.81 20.30 -0.58
N SER A 201 9.72 19.08 -0.05
CA SER A 201 9.53 17.87 -0.84
C SER A 201 8.40 16.97 -0.33
N ILE A 202 7.73 16.33 -1.29
CA ILE A 202 6.60 15.44 -1.07
C ILE A 202 6.92 14.14 -1.77
N ASP A 203 6.84 13.06 -1.02
CA ASP A 203 6.91 11.71 -1.57
C ASP A 203 5.49 11.23 -1.88
N SER A 204 5.33 10.49 -2.98
CA SER A 204 4.05 9.97 -3.43
C SER A 204 4.18 8.47 -3.67
N TYR A 205 3.20 7.71 -3.19
CA TYR A 205 3.25 6.26 -3.20
C TYR A 205 1.95 5.68 -3.72
N ILE A 206 2.06 4.64 -4.54
CA ILE A 206 0.93 3.79 -4.85
C ILE A 206 0.58 2.94 -3.63
N SER A 207 -0.72 2.79 -3.38
CA SER A 207 -1.27 2.04 -2.27
C SER A 207 -2.49 1.23 -2.70
N ASP A 208 -2.99 0.42 -1.78
CA ASP A 208 -4.17 -0.43 -1.97
C ASP A 208 -4.04 -1.49 -3.07
N PHE A 209 -3.25 -2.52 -2.77
CA PHE A 209 -3.05 -3.67 -3.65
C PHE A 209 -4.09 -4.78 -3.45
N GLY A 210 -5.22 -4.47 -2.80
CA GLY A 210 -6.26 -5.46 -2.48
C GLY A 210 -6.96 -6.03 -3.72
N LEU A 211 -6.89 -5.36 -4.87
CA LEU A 211 -7.36 -5.89 -6.16
C LEU A 211 -6.21 -6.35 -7.07
N SER A 212 -4.97 -6.15 -6.64
CA SER A 212 -3.81 -6.54 -7.43
C SER A 212 -3.65 -8.05 -7.47
N GLY A 213 -3.14 -8.54 -8.59
CA GLY A 213 -2.95 -9.97 -8.80
C GLY A 213 -2.04 -10.24 -10.00
N PRO A 214 -1.59 -11.50 -10.16
CA PRO A 214 -0.69 -11.88 -11.24
C PRO A 214 -1.30 -11.56 -12.60
N ALA A 215 -0.50 -11.00 -13.50
CA ALA A 215 -0.95 -10.62 -14.85
C ALA A 215 -1.43 -11.84 -15.67
N ASN A 216 -0.89 -13.02 -15.39
CA ASN A 216 -1.21 -14.30 -16.04
C ASN A 216 -2.37 -15.07 -15.39
N GLU A 217 -2.86 -14.66 -14.22
CA GLU A 217 -3.95 -15.33 -13.48
C GLU A 217 -5.18 -14.42 -13.38
N GLN A 218 -5.67 -13.97 -14.52
CA GLN A 218 -6.91 -13.19 -14.61
C GLN A 218 -8.08 -14.13 -14.31
N LYS A 219 -8.85 -13.85 -13.25
CA LYS A 219 -10.08 -14.60 -12.97
C LYS A 219 -11.06 -14.41 -14.12
N SER A 220 -11.53 -15.52 -14.69
CA SER A 220 -12.63 -15.55 -15.65
C SER A 220 -14.00 -15.43 -14.98
N ASP A 221 -14.10 -14.72 -13.85
CA ASP A 221 -15.37 -14.54 -13.15
C ASP A 221 -16.27 -13.50 -13.83
N GLY A 222 -15.79 -12.88 -14.92
CA GLY A 222 -16.51 -11.90 -15.72
C GLY A 222 -16.76 -10.58 -14.99
N LYS A 223 -16.11 -10.36 -13.85
CA LYS A 223 -16.33 -9.16 -13.03
C LYS A 223 -15.28 -8.09 -13.36
N VAL A 224 -15.79 -6.89 -13.62
CA VAL A 224 -15.00 -5.68 -13.73
C VAL A 224 -14.85 -5.06 -12.34
N TYR A 225 -13.63 -4.70 -11.97
CA TYR A 225 -13.27 -4.12 -10.68
C TYR A 225 -12.65 -2.72 -10.84
N GLY A 226 -12.69 -1.93 -9.77
CA GLY A 226 -12.06 -0.61 -9.72
C GLY A 226 -13.01 0.56 -9.99
N VAL A 227 -12.47 1.76 -9.98
CA VAL A 227 -13.25 3.00 -10.08
C VAL A 227 -13.53 3.36 -11.53
N MET A 228 -14.77 3.15 -11.95
CA MET A 228 -15.30 3.22 -13.34
C MET A 228 -14.65 4.23 -14.30
N PRO A 229 -14.46 5.52 -13.97
CA PRO A 229 -13.79 6.43 -14.91
C PRO A 229 -12.30 6.19 -15.17
N TYR A 230 -11.64 5.39 -14.34
CA TYR A 230 -10.23 5.02 -14.50
C TYR A 230 -10.08 3.67 -15.22
N ILE A 231 -11.17 2.92 -15.41
CA ILE A 231 -11.13 1.61 -16.06
C ILE A 231 -10.95 1.79 -17.57
N ALA A 232 -10.02 1.03 -18.14
CA ALA A 232 -9.72 1.09 -19.56
C ALA A 232 -10.92 0.57 -20.40
N PRO A 233 -11.19 1.14 -21.58
CA PRO A 233 -12.32 0.76 -22.42
C PRO A 233 -12.35 -0.74 -22.75
N GLU A 234 -11.19 -1.33 -23.08
CA GLU A 234 -11.10 -2.76 -23.37
C GLU A 234 -11.55 -3.63 -22.19
N VAL A 235 -11.28 -3.20 -20.95
CA VAL A 235 -11.71 -3.91 -19.74
C VAL A 235 -13.22 -3.75 -19.51
N LEU A 236 -13.77 -2.57 -19.82
CA LEU A 236 -15.23 -2.36 -19.78
C LEU A 236 -15.97 -3.22 -20.82
N ASP A 237 -15.33 -3.48 -21.97
CA ASP A 237 -15.80 -4.40 -23.01
C ASP A 237 -15.66 -5.89 -22.63
N GLY A 238 -15.12 -6.18 -21.44
CA GLY A 238 -14.98 -7.54 -20.91
C GLY A 238 -13.64 -8.21 -21.21
N GLU A 239 -12.68 -7.50 -21.81
CA GLU A 239 -11.32 -8.01 -21.95
C GLU A 239 -10.60 -8.07 -20.60
N SER A 240 -9.56 -8.90 -20.53
CA SER A 240 -8.75 -9.02 -19.31
C SER A 240 -7.93 -7.77 -19.03
N TYR A 241 -7.65 -7.49 -17.76
CA TYR A 241 -6.74 -6.42 -17.38
C TYR A 241 -5.34 -6.70 -17.93
N THR A 242 -4.66 -5.65 -18.35
CA THR A 242 -3.26 -5.71 -18.82
C THR A 242 -2.44 -4.59 -18.20
N SER A 243 -1.12 -4.62 -18.36
CA SER A 243 -0.29 -3.46 -18.00
C SER A 243 -0.76 -2.19 -18.71
N SER A 244 -1.22 -2.29 -19.96
CA SER A 244 -1.78 -1.16 -20.71
C SER A 244 -3.02 -0.57 -20.06
N SER A 245 -3.86 -1.40 -19.42
CA SER A 245 -5.05 -0.91 -18.70
C SER A 245 -4.70 -0.11 -17.43
N ASP A 246 -3.62 -0.47 -16.73
CA ASP A 246 -3.09 0.37 -15.64
C ASP A 246 -2.51 1.69 -16.19
N ILE A 247 -1.88 1.67 -17.37
CA ILE A 247 -1.37 2.89 -18.03
C ILE A 247 -2.50 3.80 -18.50
N TYR A 248 -3.64 3.26 -18.96
CA TYR A 248 -4.84 4.05 -19.21
C TYR A 248 -5.30 4.76 -17.94
N SER A 249 -5.42 4.01 -16.83
CA SER A 249 -5.76 4.55 -15.51
C SER A 249 -4.81 5.69 -15.10
N PHE A 250 -3.52 5.53 -15.39
CA PHE A 250 -2.50 6.57 -15.20
C PHE A 250 -2.76 7.83 -16.05
N GLY A 251 -3.13 7.69 -17.32
CA GLY A 251 -3.54 8.80 -18.16
C GLY A 251 -4.75 9.57 -17.61
N VAL A 252 -5.69 8.86 -16.99
CA VAL A 252 -6.84 9.47 -16.30
C VAL A 252 -6.39 10.30 -15.09
N VAL A 253 -5.44 9.80 -14.29
CA VAL A 253 -4.82 10.57 -13.20
C VAL A 253 -4.08 11.81 -13.72
N MET A 254 -3.37 11.71 -14.86
CA MET A 254 -2.74 12.89 -15.47
C MET A 254 -3.76 13.97 -15.84
N ALA A 255 -4.92 13.58 -16.39
CA ALA A 255 -6.00 14.51 -16.72
C ALA A 255 -6.60 15.16 -15.46
N GLU A 256 -6.81 14.39 -14.40
CA GLU A 256 -7.26 14.90 -13.11
C GLU A 256 -6.24 15.88 -12.49
N LEU A 257 -4.94 15.56 -12.55
CA LEU A 257 -3.87 16.40 -12.01
C LEU A 257 -3.66 17.70 -12.80
N SER A 258 -3.97 17.70 -14.09
CA SER A 258 -3.92 18.91 -14.93
C SER A 258 -5.14 19.82 -14.74
N SER A 259 -6.33 19.25 -14.53
CA SER A 259 -7.59 19.99 -14.46
C SER A 259 -8.06 20.31 -13.03
N GLY A 260 -7.57 19.56 -12.04
CA GLY A 260 -8.02 19.61 -10.64
C GLY A 260 -9.39 19.02 -10.41
N LYS A 261 -9.96 18.35 -11.43
CA LYS A 261 -11.32 17.82 -11.41
C LYS A 261 -11.27 16.31 -11.62
N PRO A 262 -12.04 15.53 -10.85
CA PRO A 262 -12.16 14.11 -11.11
C PRO A 262 -12.73 13.87 -12.52
N PRO A 263 -12.42 12.73 -13.14
CA PRO A 263 -13.03 12.33 -14.40
C PRO A 263 -14.56 12.37 -14.28
N PHE A 264 -15.24 12.88 -15.30
CA PHE A 264 -16.70 13.06 -15.31
C PHE A 264 -17.26 13.84 -14.11
N TYR A 265 -16.54 14.82 -13.56
CA TYR A 265 -16.96 15.63 -12.40
C TYR A 265 -18.37 16.25 -12.48
N ASN A 266 -18.92 16.41 -13.68
CA ASN A 266 -20.26 16.94 -13.93
C ASN A 266 -21.36 15.87 -14.07
N LYS A 267 -21.03 14.58 -13.93
CA LYS A 267 -21.97 13.46 -13.99
C LYS A 267 -21.94 12.69 -12.67
N LYS A 268 -23.04 12.04 -12.31
CA LYS A 268 -23.07 11.12 -11.16
C LYS A 268 -22.33 9.83 -11.56
N HIS A 269 -21.44 9.35 -10.70
CA HIS A 269 -20.72 8.08 -10.90
C HIS A 269 -21.64 6.92 -10.51
N ASN A 270 -22.54 6.55 -11.41
CA ASN A 270 -23.56 5.52 -11.20
C ASN A 270 -23.72 4.65 -12.46
N LEU A 271 -24.69 3.72 -12.43
CA LEU A 271 -24.97 2.83 -13.57
C LEU A 271 -25.20 3.59 -14.89
N ASN A 272 -25.77 4.80 -14.84
CA ASN A 272 -25.97 5.60 -16.06
C ASN A 272 -24.66 6.11 -16.64
N LEU A 273 -23.65 6.39 -15.81
CA LEU A 273 -22.32 6.68 -16.31
C LEU A 273 -21.70 5.42 -16.92
N ALA A 274 -21.89 4.26 -16.28
CA ALA A 274 -21.40 2.96 -16.77
C ALA A 274 -21.89 2.62 -18.17
N LEU A 275 -23.17 2.89 -18.45
CA LEU A 275 -23.79 2.63 -19.75
C LEU A 275 -23.43 3.67 -20.82
N ALA A 276 -22.80 4.78 -20.44
CA ALA A 276 -22.54 5.91 -21.31
C ALA A 276 -21.06 6.06 -21.71
N ILE A 277 -20.17 5.24 -21.15
CA ILE A 277 -18.73 5.22 -21.42
C ILE A 277 -18.33 3.91 -22.06
#